data_AF-A0A660WGY5-F1
#
_entry.id   AF-A0A660WGY5-F1
#
_cell.length_a   1.000
_cell.length_b   1.000
_cell.length_c   1.000
_cell.angle_alpha   90.00
_cell.angle_beta   90.00
_cell.angle_gamma   90.00
#
_symmetry.space_group_name_H-M   'P 1'
#
loop_
_entity.id
_entity.type
_entity.pdbx_description
1 polymer ?
#
loop_
_entity_poly.entity_id
_entity_poly.type
_entity_poly.pdbx_seq_one_letter_code
_entity_poly.pdbx_strand_id
1 'polypeptide(L)'
;MEDFNRALEIEPDNATALTNRGMLLARRGIYRRAVDDLLAALKLNPRDPRLLHNLAVAYLKLNEYDQAASYLKKAANLRHQPSAELLRRLTGR
;
A
#
# COMPACT_ATOMS: atom_id res chain seq x y z
N MET A 1 8.02 -17.50 1.02
CA MET A 1 8.17 -16.54 -0.11
C MET A 1 7.76 -17.24 -1.40
N GLU A 2 8.13 -18.50 -1.57
CA GLU A 2 7.67 -19.39 -2.65
C GLU A 2 6.14 -19.50 -2.70
N ASP A 3 5.46 -19.56 -1.55
CA ASP A 3 3.98 -19.62 -1.51
C ASP A 3 3.32 -18.41 -2.17
N PHE A 4 3.86 -17.20 -1.94
CA PHE A 4 3.33 -15.99 -2.55
C PHE A 4 3.69 -15.89 -4.04
N ASN A 5 4.85 -16.40 -4.46
CA ASN A 5 5.17 -16.47 -5.87
C ASN A 5 4.20 -17.39 -6.60
N ARG A 6 3.94 -18.57 -6.05
CA ARG A 6 2.97 -19.52 -6.63
C ARG A 6 1.56 -18.95 -6.64
N ALA A 7 1.14 -18.28 -5.58
CA ALA A 7 -0.14 -17.59 -5.53
C ALA A 7 -0.26 -16.54 -6.65
N LEU A 8 0.81 -15.78 -6.91
CA LEU A 8 0.83 -14.72 -7.93
C LEU A 8 1.04 -15.25 -9.36
N GLU A 9 1.51 -16.48 -9.53
CA GLU A 9 1.47 -17.17 -10.83
C GLU A 9 0.05 -17.58 -11.22
N ILE A 10 -0.77 -17.96 -10.23
CA ILE A 10 -2.17 -18.39 -10.43
C ILE A 10 -3.10 -17.17 -10.50
N GLU A 11 -2.91 -16.22 -9.59
CA GLU A 11 -3.69 -14.99 -9.46
C GLU A 11 -2.74 -13.78 -9.37
N PRO A 12 -2.30 -13.21 -10.51
CA PRO A 12 -1.36 -12.09 -10.53
C PRO A 12 -1.85 -10.84 -9.79
N ASP A 13 -3.18 -10.65 -9.76
CA ASP A 13 -3.85 -9.54 -9.12
C ASP A 13 -4.37 -9.88 -7.70
N ASN A 14 -3.73 -10.84 -7.02
CA ASN A 14 -4.08 -11.14 -5.64
C ASN A 14 -3.45 -10.08 -4.70
N ALA A 15 -4.23 -9.06 -4.34
CA ALA A 15 -3.80 -7.95 -3.49
C ALA A 15 -3.19 -8.42 -2.16
N THR A 16 -3.73 -9.48 -1.56
CA THR A 16 -3.23 -10.04 -0.28
C THR A 16 -1.86 -10.68 -0.47
N ALA A 17 -1.68 -11.49 -1.52
CA ALA A 17 -0.39 -12.11 -1.83
C ALA A 17 0.69 -11.07 -2.18
N LEU A 18 0.34 -10.06 -2.99
CA LEU A 18 1.22 -8.92 -3.30
C LEU A 18 1.64 -8.17 -2.03
N THR A 19 0.68 -7.87 -1.14
CA THR A 19 0.95 -7.19 0.13
C THR A 19 1.92 -7.98 1.01
N ASN A 20 1.64 -9.27 1.19
CA ASN A 20 2.43 -10.14 2.06
C ASN A 20 3.85 -10.35 1.50
N ARG A 21 3.99 -10.51 0.17
CA ARG A 21 5.28 -10.62 -0.48
C ARG A 21 6.08 -9.33 -0.37
N GLY A 22 5.45 -8.18 -0.63
CA GLY A 22 6.07 -6.86 -0.48
C GLY A 22 6.57 -6.60 0.94
N MET A 23 5.76 -6.91 1.96
CA MET A 23 6.17 -6.79 3.36
C MET A 23 7.36 -7.70 3.71
N LEU A 24 7.37 -8.94 3.21
CA LEU A 24 8.46 -9.89 3.44
C LEU A 24 9.75 -9.41 2.75
N LEU A 25 9.66 -8.87 1.54
CA LEU A 25 10.79 -8.27 0.82
C LEU A 25 11.36 -7.06 1.57
N ALA A 26 10.49 -6.18 2.09
CA ALA A 26 10.91 -5.03 2.90
C ALA A 26 11.63 -5.46 4.18
N ARG A 27 11.14 -6.50 4.87
CA ARG A 27 11.81 -7.08 6.05
C ARG A 27 13.19 -7.67 5.73
N ARG A 28 13.40 -8.13 4.49
CA ARG A 28 14.70 -8.62 3.99
C ARG A 28 15.60 -7.52 3.42
N GLY A 29 15.20 -6.25 3.49
CA GLY A 29 15.98 -5.14 2.95
C GLY A 29 15.86 -4.96 1.42
N ILE A 30 15.00 -5.72 0.76
CA ILE A 30 14.81 -5.69 -0.70
C ILE A 30 13.71 -4.67 -1.03
N TYR A 31 13.99 -3.40 -0.72
CA TYR A 31 12.96 -2.37 -0.69
C TYR A 31 12.37 -2.03 -2.06
N ARG A 32 13.17 -2.07 -3.14
CA ARG A 32 12.66 -1.74 -4.48
C ARG A 32 11.61 -2.72 -4.98
N ARG A 33 11.88 -4.02 -4.86
CA ARG A 33 10.90 -5.07 -5.18
C ARG A 33 9.69 -5.04 -4.23
N ALA A 34 9.91 -4.65 -2.97
CA ALA A 34 8.80 -4.45 -2.03
C ALA A 34 7.87 -3.32 -2.50
N VAL A 35 8.43 -2.21 -2.98
CA VAL A 35 7.66 -1.10 -3.56
C VAL A 35 6.84 -1.58 -4.76
N ASP A 36 7.44 -2.33 -5.69
CA ASP A 36 6.73 -2.83 -6.88
C ASP A 36 5.49 -3.66 -6.50
N ASP A 37 5.65 -4.62 -5.59
CA ASP A 37 4.56 -5.46 -5.10
C ASP A 37 3.49 -4.65 -4.35
N LEU A 38 3.90 -3.72 -3.49
CA LEU A 38 2.99 -2.89 -2.72
C LEU A 38 2.22 -1.88 -3.60
N LEU A 39 2.84 -1.39 -4.67
CA LEU A 39 2.18 -0.54 -5.66
C LEU A 39 1.14 -1.33 -6.47
N ALA A 40 1.44 -2.56 -6.86
CA ALA A 40 0.48 -3.44 -7.50
C ALA A 40 -0.71 -3.72 -6.56
N ALA A 41 -0.45 -4.03 -5.28
CA ALA A 41 -1.51 -4.19 -4.29
C ALA A 41 -2.35 -2.90 -4.11
N LEU A 42 -1.70 -1.73 -4.12
CA LEU A 42 -2.39 -0.44 -3.98
C LEU A 42 -3.28 -0.12 -5.18
N LYS A 43 -2.92 -0.53 -6.40
CA LYS A 43 -3.81 -0.37 -7.57
C LYS A 43 -5.13 -1.12 -7.38
N LEU A 44 -5.08 -2.27 -6.71
CA LEU A 44 -6.25 -3.11 -6.42
C LEU A 44 -7.04 -2.59 -5.21
N ASN A 45 -6.35 -2.06 -4.20
CA ASN A 45 -6.97 -1.43 -3.04
C ASN A 45 -6.38 -0.03 -2.75
N PRO A 46 -6.83 1.00 -3.49
CA PRO A 46 -6.21 2.34 -3.45
C PRO A 46 -6.44 3.10 -2.15
N ARG A 47 -7.34 2.60 -1.29
CA ARG A 47 -7.74 3.23 -0.04
C ARG A 47 -7.30 2.44 1.20
N ASP A 48 -6.37 1.49 1.09
CA ASP A 48 -5.80 0.82 2.26
C ASP A 48 -4.70 1.69 2.92
N PRO A 49 -4.93 2.24 4.12
CA PRO A 49 -3.93 3.07 4.80
C PRO A 49 -2.67 2.29 5.17
N ARG A 50 -2.75 0.96 5.31
CA ARG A 50 -1.61 0.09 5.63
C ARG A 50 -0.68 -0.03 4.43
N LEU A 51 -1.22 -0.14 3.21
CA LEU A 51 -0.42 -0.17 1.97
C LEU A 51 0.32 1.15 1.78
N LEU A 52 -0.38 2.27 1.96
CA LEU A 52 0.21 3.60 1.86
C LEU A 52 1.33 3.80 2.90
N HIS A 53 1.13 3.32 4.14
CA HIS A 53 2.16 3.36 5.17
C HIS A 53 3.38 2.50 4.82
N ASN A 54 3.16 1.24 4.39
CA ASN A 54 4.23 0.32 4.02
C ASN A 54 5.05 0.85 2.83
N LEU A 55 4.40 1.45 1.82
CA LEU A 55 5.07 2.12 0.71
C LEU A 55 5.95 3.27 1.20
N ALA A 56 5.42 4.13 2.08
CA ALA A 56 6.22 5.22 2.62
C ALA A 56 7.45 4.73 3.36
N VAL A 57 7.32 3.70 4.19
CA VAL A 57 8.47 3.10 4.91
C VAL A 57 9.48 2.52 3.92
N ALA A 58 9.03 1.82 2.87
CA ALA A 58 9.92 1.28 1.86
C ALA A 58 10.69 2.39 1.10
N TYR A 59 10.02 3.48 0.73
CA TYR A 59 10.66 4.64 0.11
C TYR A 59 11.63 5.37 1.05
N LEU A 60 11.32 5.49 2.35
CA LEU A 60 12.27 6.02 3.35
C LEU A 60 13.56 5.19 3.38
N LYS A 61 13.44 3.87 3.30
CA LYS A 61 14.59 2.96 3.28
C LYS A 61 15.39 3.02 1.98
N LEU A 62 14.79 3.50 0.90
CA LEU A 62 15.45 3.80 -0.37
C LEU A 62 16.02 5.23 -0.43
N ASN A 63 15.84 6.05 0.62
CA ASN A 63 16.14 7.49 0.63
C ASN A 63 15.34 8.31 -0.40
N GLU A 64 14.18 7.81 -0.83
CA GLU A 64 13.26 8.49 -1.73
C GLU A 64 12.24 9.29 -0.91
N TYR A 65 12.69 10.40 -0.31
CA TYR A 65 11.93 11.12 0.71
C TYR A 65 10.65 11.81 0.18
N ASP A 66 10.65 12.27 -1.07
CA ASP A 66 9.47 12.93 -1.67
C ASP A 66 8.30 11.95 -1.82
N GLN A 67 8.59 10.75 -2.34
CA GLN A 67 7.63 9.65 -2.45
C GLN A 67 7.13 9.26 -1.06
N ALA A 68 8.04 9.07 -0.10
CA ALA A 68 7.67 8.72 1.27
C ALA A 68 6.72 9.76 1.91
N ALA A 69 7.04 11.04 1.81
CA ALA A 69 6.20 12.13 2.32
C ALA A 69 4.82 12.15 1.65
N SER A 70 4.77 11.96 0.32
CA SER A 70 3.52 11.88 -0.45
C SER A 70 2.62 10.75 0.05
N TYR A 71 3.17 9.54 0.23
CA TYR A 71 2.39 8.39 0.70
C TYR A 71 1.98 8.49 2.18
N LEU A 72 2.82 9.06 3.07
CA LEU A 72 2.44 9.37 4.46
C LEU A 72 1.28 10.35 4.51
N LYS A 73 1.32 11.42 3.70
CA LYS A 73 0.23 12.39 3.61
C LYS A 73 -1.07 11.75 3.15
N LYS A 74 -1.02 10.87 2.15
CA LYS A 74 -2.20 10.10 1.70
C LYS A 74 -2.75 9.22 2.81
N ALA A 75 -1.89 8.48 3.52
CA ALA A 75 -2.29 7.62 4.63
C ALA A 75 -2.94 8.42 5.78
N ALA A 76 -2.34 9.56 6.15
CA ALA A 76 -2.87 10.45 7.18
C ALA A 76 -4.23 11.03 6.78
N ASN A 77 -4.39 11.47 5.53
CA ASN A 77 -5.65 12.01 5.02
C ASN A 77 -6.78 10.96 5.07
N LEU A 78 -6.50 9.69 4.78
CA LEU A 78 -7.53 8.64 4.89
C LEU A 78 -7.92 8.35 6.35
N ARG A 79 -6.96 8.41 7.28
CA ARG A 79 -7.23 8.24 8.72
C ARG A 79 -7.95 9.45 9.33
N HIS A 80 -7.66 10.64 8.82
CA HIS A 80 -8.25 11.92 9.22
C HIS A 80 -9.44 12.31 8.35
N GLN A 81 -10.14 11.36 7.74
CA GLN A 81 -11.47 11.60 7.18
C GLN A 81 -12.52 11.26 8.24
N PRO A 82 -12.89 12.16 9.16
CA PRO A 82 -14.24 12.13 9.68
C PRO A 82 -15.13 12.58 8.51
N SER A 83 -16.06 11.72 8.13
CA SER A 83 -17.33 12.21 7.61
C SER A 83 -17.37 12.81 6.20
N ALA A 84 -16.46 12.57 5.24
CA ALA A 84 -16.83 12.92 3.85
C ALA A 84 -17.94 11.99 3.32
N GLU A 85 -17.87 10.70 3.68
CA GLU A 85 -18.92 9.71 3.43
C GLU A 85 -20.16 9.93 4.32
N LEU A 86 -19.94 10.28 5.60
CA LEU A 86 -21.00 10.57 6.54
C LEU A 86 -21.73 11.88 6.18
N LEU A 87 -21.02 12.91 5.74
CA LEU A 87 -21.60 14.16 5.25
C LEU A 87 -22.38 13.94 3.96
N ARG A 88 -21.86 13.17 2.99
CA ARG A 88 -22.62 12.83 1.77
C ARG A 88 -23.91 12.07 2.06
N ARG A 89 -23.90 11.15 3.04
CA ARG A 89 -25.09 10.45 3.51
C ARG A 89 -26.06 11.34 4.29
N LEU A 90 -25.55 12.37 4.98
CA LEU A 90 -26.37 13.32 5.74
C LEU A 90 -26.90 14.48 4.89
N THR A 91 -26.21 14.89 3.82
CA THR A 91 -26.58 16.04 3.00
C THR A 91 -27.40 15.68 1.76
N GLY A 92 -27.56 14.39 1.43
CA GLY A 92 -28.56 13.91 0.46
C GLY A 92 -28.59 14.69 -0.87
N ARG A 93 -27.42 15.10 -1.37
CA ARG A 93 -27.26 15.75 -2.68
C ARG A 93 -26.39 14.90 -3.57
#